data_AF-A0AAD9QX85-F1
#
_entry.id   AF-A0AAD9QX85-F1
#
_cell.length_a   1.000
_cell.length_b   1.000
_cell.length_c   1.000
_cell.angle_alpha   90.00
_cell.angle_beta   90.00
_cell.angle_gamma   90.00
#
_symmetry.space_group_name_H-M   'P 1'
#
loop_
_entity.id
_entity.type
_entity.pdbx_description
1 polymer ?
#
loop_
_entity_poly.entity_id
_entity_poly.type
_entity_poly.pdbx_seq_one_letter_code
_entity_poly.pdbx_strand_id
1 'polypeptide(L)'
;MVSVENATELPFDINGSCHFKLKSDPGKMMNSSKDGRPWQTWCTSKRSQHREVRRHAWRRGSWQCPNLKCLFLNEKGSCNDVQFTESQKNMCFVCKEDALTFDRCTTVKIWEFSAEKTEVDTYHFGYHTCRAIPNKRNLQVKSKLEEHFQKHASLKP
;
A
#
# COMPACT_ATOMS: atom_id res chain seq x y z
N MET A 1 20.58 15.49 -7.00
CA MET A 1 19.59 16.04 -6.06
C MET A 1 18.22 15.65 -6.57
N VAL A 2 17.36 15.08 -5.73
CA VAL A 2 15.96 14.84 -6.09
C VAL A 2 15.23 16.18 -5.91
N SER A 3 14.52 16.64 -6.94
CA SER A 3 13.75 17.89 -6.87
C SER A 3 12.60 17.75 -5.87
N VAL A 4 12.30 18.81 -5.12
CA VAL A 4 11.18 18.82 -4.17
C VAL A 4 9.90 19.18 -4.91
N GLU A 5 8.89 18.32 -4.81
CA GLU A 5 7.57 18.56 -5.40
C GLU A 5 6.56 18.95 -4.32
N ASN A 6 5.98 20.16 -4.43
CA ASN A 6 4.88 20.56 -3.55
C ASN A 6 3.59 19.87 -4.03
N ALA A 7 2.96 19.09 -3.17
CA ALA A 7 1.80 18.30 -3.54
C ALA A 7 0.67 18.44 -2.52
N THR A 8 -0.58 18.46 -2.99
CA THR A 8 -1.77 18.36 -2.14
C THR A 8 -2.00 16.94 -1.65
N GLU A 9 -1.64 15.96 -2.48
CA GLU A 9 -1.69 14.53 -2.19
C GLU A 9 -0.55 13.79 -2.90
N LEU A 10 -0.20 12.61 -2.40
CA LEU A 10 0.81 11.79 -3.03
C LEU A 10 0.26 11.08 -4.27
N PRO A 11 1.05 10.93 -5.35
CA PRO A 11 0.70 10.05 -6.46
C PRO A 11 0.36 8.64 -5.95
N PHE A 12 -0.62 8.00 -6.58
CA PHE A 12 -1.09 6.69 -6.14
C PHE A 12 -0.01 5.60 -6.26
N ASP A 13 0.75 5.60 -7.36
CA ASP A 13 1.76 4.59 -7.66
C ASP A 13 3.17 5.21 -7.79
N ILE A 14 3.72 5.69 -6.68
CA ILE A 14 5.07 6.26 -6.62
C ILE A 14 6.09 5.15 -6.84
N ASN A 15 7.11 5.42 -7.66
CA ASN A 15 8.22 4.50 -7.90
C ASN A 15 9.54 5.28 -8.08
N GLY A 16 10.65 4.68 -7.68
CA GLY A 16 11.97 5.31 -7.76
C GLY A 16 12.27 6.23 -6.59
N SER A 17 13.09 7.26 -6.83
CA SER A 17 13.51 8.22 -5.81
C SER A 17 12.79 9.56 -5.97
N CYS A 18 11.88 9.85 -5.04
CA CYS A 18 11.02 11.04 -5.06
C CYS A 18 11.04 11.76 -3.71
N HIS A 19 10.82 13.08 -3.74
CA HIS A 19 10.68 13.90 -2.53
C HIS A 19 9.47 14.83 -2.71
N PHE A 20 8.45 14.63 -1.87
CA PHE A 20 7.25 15.46 -1.85
C PHE A 20 7.14 16.23 -0.54
N LYS A 21 6.65 17.46 -0.62
CA LYS A 21 6.27 18.27 0.54
C LYS A 21 4.76 18.48 0.55
N LEU A 22 4.11 18.15 1.68
CA LEU A 22 2.65 18.21 1.83
C LEU A 22 2.25 18.91 3.13
N LYS A 23 1.02 19.41 3.18
CA LYS A 23 0.37 19.80 4.44
C LYS A 23 0.09 18.55 5.28
N SER A 24 0.17 18.68 6.59
CA SER A 24 -0.07 17.64 7.58
C SER A 24 -1.04 18.14 8.65
N ASP A 25 -1.87 17.23 9.14
CA ASP A 25 -2.74 17.45 10.30
C ASP A 25 -2.03 16.86 11.53
N PRO A 26 -1.70 17.65 12.57
CA PRO A 26 -1.05 17.15 13.77
C PRO A 26 -1.80 16.01 14.47
N GLY A 27 -3.13 15.97 14.39
CA GLY A 27 -3.95 14.88 14.95
C GLY A 27 -3.98 13.62 14.09
N LYS A 28 -3.59 13.73 12.81
CA LYS A 28 -3.71 12.68 11.79
C LYS A 28 -2.51 12.66 10.84
N MET A 29 -1.30 12.80 11.39
CA MET A 29 -0.04 13.02 10.65
C MET A 29 0.19 12.10 9.44
N MET A 30 -0.16 10.81 9.55
CA MET A 30 0.10 9.83 8.49
C MET A 30 -0.97 9.82 7.38
N ASN A 31 -2.10 10.50 7.57
CA ASN A 31 -3.21 10.46 6.61
C ASN A 31 -2.95 11.30 5.37
N SER A 32 -2.23 12.42 5.49
CA SER A 32 -1.95 13.32 4.36
C SER A 32 -1.00 12.72 3.33
N SER A 33 -0.27 11.68 3.71
CA SER A 33 0.75 11.05 2.88
C SER A 33 0.43 9.58 2.59
N LYS A 34 -0.85 9.25 2.43
CA LYS A 34 -1.27 7.92 1.95
C LYS A 34 -0.99 7.78 0.45
N ASP A 35 -0.52 6.62 0.05
CA ASP A 35 -0.35 6.21 -1.34
C ASP A 35 -0.97 4.82 -1.54
N GLY A 36 -0.85 4.26 -2.74
CA GLY A 36 -1.38 2.93 -3.07
C GLY A 36 -0.60 1.76 -2.48
N ARG A 37 0.43 1.99 -1.66
CA ARG A 37 1.30 0.92 -1.16
C ARG A 37 0.91 0.57 0.28
N PRO A 38 0.62 -0.71 0.59
CA PRO A 38 0.58 -1.15 1.98
C PRO A 38 1.99 -1.23 2.55
N TRP A 39 2.42 -0.11 3.15
CA TRP A 39 3.64 -0.01 3.96
C TRP A 39 3.50 -0.83 5.24
N GLN A 40 4.62 -1.35 5.74
CA GLN A 40 4.65 -1.88 7.10
C GLN A 40 4.39 -0.77 8.12
N THR A 41 4.11 -1.17 9.36
CA THR A 41 4.09 -0.24 10.49
C THR A 41 5.40 0.54 10.52
N TRP A 42 5.28 1.86 10.57
CA TRP A 42 6.43 2.74 10.63
C TRP A 42 7.19 2.57 11.96
N CYS A 43 8.47 2.90 11.96
CA CYS A 43 9.25 3.08 13.18
C CYS A 43 9.89 4.47 13.18
N THR A 44 10.19 4.95 14.39
CA THR A 44 10.84 6.25 14.59
C THR A 44 12.34 6.11 14.33
N SER A 45 12.91 7.09 13.63
CA SER A 45 14.37 7.17 13.41
C SER A 45 14.87 8.59 13.70
N LYS A 46 16.19 8.75 13.80
CA LYS A 46 16.86 10.05 13.98
C LYS A 46 17.92 10.21 12.90
N ARG A 47 18.16 11.44 12.44
CA ARG A 47 19.35 11.79 11.65
C ARG A 47 19.98 13.06 12.20
N SER A 48 21.30 13.22 12.05
CA SER A 48 22.08 14.31 12.67
C SER A 48 21.54 15.71 12.40
N GLN A 49 20.88 15.91 11.25
CA GLN A 49 20.35 17.20 10.80
C GLN A 49 18.83 17.37 11.00
N HIS A 50 18.13 16.39 11.59
CA HIS A 50 16.69 16.47 11.83
C HIS A 50 16.41 16.17 13.29
N ARG A 51 16.03 17.20 14.05
CA ARG A 51 15.75 17.07 15.49
C ARG A 51 14.30 16.64 15.75
N GLU A 52 13.46 16.72 14.70
CA GLU A 52 12.01 16.62 14.81
C GLU A 52 11.55 15.17 14.58
N VAL A 53 10.24 14.96 14.44
CA VAL A 53 9.70 13.62 14.23
C VAL A 53 10.13 13.12 12.85
N ARG A 54 10.93 12.05 12.83
CA ARG A 54 11.25 11.29 11.63
C ARG A 54 10.78 9.85 11.79
N ARG A 55 10.06 9.38 10.78
CA ARG A 55 9.56 7.99 10.70
C ARG A 55 10.01 7.38 9.40
N HIS A 56 10.19 6.07 9.37
CA HIS A 56 10.30 5.34 8.12
C HIS A 56 9.51 4.04 8.15
N ALA A 57 9.16 3.56 6.98
CA ALA A 57 8.52 2.28 6.78
C ALA A 57 9.14 1.62 5.55
N TRP A 58 9.21 0.30 5.60
CA TRP A 58 9.59 -0.52 4.47
C TRP A 58 8.37 -1.20 3.90
N ARG A 59 8.48 -1.63 2.65
CA ARG A 59 7.59 -2.64 2.15
C ARG A 59 8.09 -4.02 2.55
N ARG A 60 7.18 -4.92 2.98
CA ARG A 60 7.56 -6.29 3.37
C ARG A 60 7.97 -7.16 2.18
N GLY A 61 7.41 -6.91 1.00
CA GLY A 61 7.40 -7.88 -0.09
C GLY A 61 6.12 -8.72 -0.09
N SER A 62 6.04 -9.70 -0.97
CA SER A 62 4.91 -10.62 -1.08
C SER A 62 5.32 -11.95 -1.69
N TRP A 63 4.61 -13.02 -1.31
CA TRP A 63 4.65 -14.28 -2.06
C TRP A 63 4.01 -14.08 -3.44
N GLN A 64 4.38 -14.90 -4.42
CA GLN A 64 3.80 -14.86 -5.76
C GLN A 64 3.40 -16.27 -6.19
N CYS A 65 2.19 -16.39 -6.73
CA CYS A 65 1.69 -17.65 -7.27
C CYS A 65 2.25 -17.87 -8.69
N PRO A 66 3.00 -18.94 -8.95
CA PRO A 66 3.58 -19.18 -10.28
C PRO A 66 2.55 -19.58 -11.34
N ASN A 67 1.35 -20.02 -10.91
CA ASN A 67 0.41 -20.67 -11.81
C ASN A 67 -0.32 -19.67 -12.71
N LEU A 68 0.05 -19.67 -13.99
CA LEU A 68 -0.58 -18.84 -15.04
C LEU A 68 -2.04 -19.19 -15.33
N LYS A 69 -2.54 -20.31 -14.79
CA LYS A 69 -3.96 -20.73 -14.88
C LYS A 69 -4.71 -20.51 -13.56
N CYS A 70 -4.10 -19.86 -12.57
CA CYS A 70 -4.74 -19.57 -11.30
C CYS A 70 -6.01 -18.72 -11.53
N LEU A 71 -7.14 -19.12 -10.93
CA LEU A 71 -8.41 -18.39 -11.08
C LEU A 71 -8.28 -16.92 -10.65
N PHE A 72 -7.46 -16.65 -9.64
CA PHE A 72 -7.18 -15.27 -9.21
C PHE A 72 -6.54 -14.44 -10.33
N LEU A 73 -5.58 -15.01 -11.08
CA LEU A 73 -4.96 -14.32 -12.21
C LEU A 73 -5.98 -14.06 -13.31
N ASN A 74 -6.80 -15.05 -13.64
CA ASN A 74 -7.83 -14.93 -14.67
C ASN A 74 -8.87 -13.85 -14.32
N GLU A 75 -9.31 -13.78 -13.05
CA GLU A 75 -10.33 -12.82 -12.61
C GLU A 75 -9.79 -11.41 -12.35
N LYS A 76 -8.56 -11.32 -11.81
CA LYS A 76 -7.98 -10.04 -11.35
C LYS A 76 -6.93 -9.48 -12.32
N GLY A 77 -6.63 -10.19 -13.40
CA GLY A 77 -5.61 -9.81 -14.39
C GLY A 77 -4.19 -9.68 -13.82
N SER A 78 -3.94 -10.26 -12.64
CA SER A 78 -2.69 -10.09 -11.91
C SER A 78 -2.40 -11.28 -11.01
N CYS A 79 -1.12 -11.61 -10.82
CA CYS A 79 -0.69 -12.73 -9.99
C CYS A 79 -1.24 -12.61 -8.56
N ASN A 80 -1.64 -13.74 -7.96
CA ASN A 80 -2.03 -13.78 -6.55
C ASN A 80 -0.78 -13.52 -5.69
N ASP A 81 -0.83 -12.45 -4.91
CA ASP A 81 0.22 -11.99 -3.99
C ASP A 81 -0.28 -11.81 -2.54
N VAL A 82 -1.52 -12.26 -2.27
CA VAL A 82 -2.25 -11.95 -1.02
C VAL A 82 -2.79 -13.18 -0.30
N GLN A 83 -3.21 -14.23 -1.01
CA GLN A 83 -3.90 -15.38 -0.42
C GLN A 83 -2.97 -16.61 -0.37
N PHE A 84 -2.16 -16.69 0.67
CA PHE A 84 -1.22 -17.80 0.92
C PHE A 84 -1.41 -18.38 2.32
N THR A 85 -1.11 -19.67 2.48
CA THR A 85 -1.09 -20.32 3.80
C THR A 85 0.12 -19.84 4.60
N GLU A 86 -0.02 -19.67 5.92
CA GLU A 86 1.10 -19.31 6.82
C GLU A 86 2.04 -20.48 7.15
N SER A 87 1.91 -21.61 6.44
CA SER A 87 2.70 -22.83 6.65
C SER A 87 4.06 -22.76 5.93
N GLN A 88 4.96 -23.71 6.26
CA GLN A 88 6.33 -23.78 5.74
C GLN A 88 6.46 -23.71 4.21
N LYS A 89 5.42 -24.05 3.44
CA LYS A 89 5.44 -24.06 1.97
C LYS A 89 4.81 -22.82 1.31
N ASN A 90 4.23 -21.91 2.09
CA ASN A 90 3.51 -20.71 1.62
C ASN A 90 2.71 -20.98 0.33
N MET A 91 1.69 -21.83 0.45
CA MET A 91 0.93 -22.34 -0.70
C MET A 91 -0.19 -21.38 -1.10
N CYS A 92 -0.40 -21.18 -2.40
CA CYS A 92 -1.51 -20.36 -2.91
C CYS A 92 -2.86 -20.97 -2.50
N PHE A 93 -3.70 -20.21 -1.81
CA PHE A 93 -4.98 -20.74 -1.32
C PHE A 93 -5.96 -21.08 -2.46
N VAL A 94 -5.82 -20.42 -3.61
CA VAL A 94 -6.73 -20.53 -4.76
C VAL A 94 -6.44 -21.78 -5.59
N CYS A 95 -5.20 -21.98 -6.00
CA CYS A 95 -4.83 -23.09 -6.90
C CYS A 95 -4.02 -24.21 -6.23
N LYS A 96 -3.69 -24.05 -4.94
CA LYS A 96 -2.90 -25.01 -4.15
C LYS A 96 -1.48 -25.27 -4.64
N GLU A 97 -0.98 -24.48 -5.60
CA GLU A 97 0.43 -24.48 -5.99
C GLU A 97 1.28 -23.76 -4.95
N ASP A 98 2.49 -24.28 -4.71
CA ASP A 98 3.48 -23.64 -3.84
C ASP A 98 3.88 -22.26 -4.41
N ALA A 99 4.07 -21.27 -3.55
CA ALA A 99 4.54 -19.96 -3.99
C ALA A 99 5.97 -20.05 -4.55
N LEU A 100 6.29 -19.13 -5.47
CA LEU A 100 7.67 -18.81 -5.82
C LEU A 100 8.42 -18.23 -4.61
N THR A 101 9.71 -17.93 -4.80
CA THR A 101 10.51 -17.19 -3.83
C THR A 101 9.81 -15.89 -3.41
N PHE A 102 9.87 -15.58 -2.13
CA PHE A 102 9.33 -14.34 -1.57
C PHE A 102 10.01 -13.12 -2.20
N ASP A 103 9.25 -12.32 -2.95
CA ASP A 103 9.75 -11.12 -3.62
C ASP A 103 9.89 -9.99 -2.58
N ARG A 104 11.14 -9.68 -2.23
CA ARG A 104 11.47 -8.62 -1.27
C ARG A 104 11.49 -7.27 -1.98
N CYS A 105 10.47 -6.47 -1.70
CA CYS A 105 10.46 -5.06 -2.10
C CYS A 105 11.36 -4.25 -1.16
N THR A 106 12.46 -3.70 -1.67
CA THR A 106 13.45 -2.95 -0.88
C THR A 106 13.11 -1.48 -0.68
N THR A 107 11.99 -1.01 -1.26
CA THR A 107 11.58 0.39 -1.18
C THR A 107 11.35 0.84 0.26
N VAL A 108 11.81 2.05 0.54
CA VAL A 108 11.66 2.75 1.82
C VAL A 108 10.87 4.02 1.61
N LYS A 109 9.96 4.30 2.54
CA LYS A 109 9.31 5.60 2.68
C LYS A 109 9.70 6.23 4.00
N ILE A 110 10.04 7.50 3.96
CA ILE A 110 10.47 8.28 5.11
C ILE A 110 9.58 9.51 5.22
N TRP A 111 9.19 9.84 6.45
CA TRP A 111 8.46 11.05 6.78
C TRP A 111 9.30 11.89 7.73
N GLU A 112 9.40 13.17 7.43
CA GLU A 112 9.95 14.18 8.31
C GLU A 112 8.92 15.27 8.52
N PHE A 113 8.51 15.46 9.77
CA PHE A 113 7.49 16.44 10.09
C PHE A 113 8.15 17.74 10.57
N SER A 114 7.51 18.86 10.27
CA SER A 114 7.83 20.14 10.92
C SER A 114 7.61 20.05 12.44
N ALA A 115 8.17 21.00 13.19
CA ALA A 115 8.02 21.05 14.65
C ALA A 115 6.54 21.08 15.08
N GLU A 116 5.73 21.87 14.38
CA GLU A 116 4.28 22.00 14.58
C GLU A 116 3.48 20.86 13.95
N LYS A 117 4.13 19.99 13.17
CA LYS A 117 3.54 18.84 12.44
C LYS A 117 2.47 19.25 11.43
N THR A 118 2.51 20.50 11.00
CA THR A 118 1.62 21.10 9.98
C THR A 118 2.12 20.86 8.57
N GLU A 119 3.37 20.43 8.41
CA GLU A 119 3.99 20.06 7.14
C GLU A 119 4.72 18.72 7.29
N VAL A 120 4.82 18.00 6.18
CA VAL A 120 5.59 16.76 6.09
C VAL A 120 6.36 16.69 4.78
N ASP A 121 7.65 16.41 4.89
CA ASP A 121 8.50 15.96 3.81
C ASP A 121 8.43 14.43 3.74
N THR A 122 8.04 13.91 2.59
CA THR A 122 8.03 12.47 2.31
C THR A 122 9.09 12.14 1.28
N TYR A 123 9.93 11.17 1.64
CA TYR A 123 10.98 10.67 0.76
C TYR A 123 10.68 9.22 0.42
N HIS A 124 10.70 8.91 -0.86
CA HIS A 124 10.60 7.54 -1.37
C HIS A 124 11.93 7.16 -1.98
N PHE A 125 12.43 5.97 -1.64
CA PHE A 125 13.68 5.45 -2.16
C PHE A 125 13.52 4.02 -2.65
N GLY A 126 13.91 3.78 -3.90
CA GLY A 126 13.98 2.45 -4.50
C GLY A 126 12.85 2.17 -5.48
N TYR A 127 12.98 1.07 -6.20
CA TYR A 127 12.00 0.65 -7.18
C TYR A 127 11.16 -0.50 -6.62
N HIS A 128 9.84 -0.33 -6.64
CA HIS A 128 8.92 -1.37 -6.22
C HIS A 128 8.92 -2.53 -7.23
N THR A 129 9.08 -3.75 -6.71
CA THR A 129 8.79 -4.99 -7.43
C THR A 129 7.35 -5.45 -7.25
N CYS A 130 6.68 -4.94 -6.21
CA CYS A 130 5.27 -5.18 -5.95
C CYS A 130 4.36 -4.19 -6.69
N ARG A 131 3.05 -4.45 -6.69
CA ARG A 131 2.03 -3.56 -7.26
C ARG A 131 1.43 -2.60 -6.23
N ALA A 132 0.92 -1.46 -6.70
CA ALA A 132 0.03 -0.61 -5.92
C ALA A 132 -1.35 -1.27 -5.81
N ILE A 133 -1.94 -1.22 -4.62
CA ILE A 133 -3.24 -1.84 -4.33
C ILE A 133 -4.28 -0.72 -4.30
N PRO A 134 -5.18 -0.63 -5.30
CA PRO A 134 -6.22 0.36 -5.27
C PRO A 134 -7.07 0.10 -4.04
N ASN A 135 -7.36 1.16 -3.29
CA ASN A 135 -8.32 1.12 -2.20
C ASN A 135 -9.72 0.94 -2.80
N LYS A 136 -10.01 -0.24 -3.35
CA LYS A 136 -11.34 -0.69 -3.71
C LYS A 136 -12.08 -1.02 -2.41
N ARG A 137 -12.20 -0.07 -1.50
CA ARG A 137 -13.30 -0.11 -0.53
C ARG A 137 -14.56 0.06 -1.35
N ASN A 138 -15.15 -1.06 -1.77
CA ASN A 138 -16.58 -1.33 -1.79
C ASN A 138 -17.55 -0.26 -2.32
N LEU A 139 -17.15 0.77 -3.07
CA LEU A 139 -18.09 1.80 -3.53
C LEU A 139 -19.08 1.24 -4.55
N GLN A 140 -18.60 0.46 -5.51
CA GLN A 140 -19.48 -0.20 -6.49
C GLN A 140 -20.21 -1.44 -5.94
N VAL A 141 -19.64 -2.11 -4.93
CA VAL A 141 -20.25 -3.32 -4.35
C VAL A 141 -21.35 -2.93 -3.36
N LYS A 142 -21.14 -1.89 -2.53
CA LYS A 142 -22.19 -1.35 -1.66
C LYS A 142 -23.35 -0.78 -2.47
N SER A 143 -23.08 0.07 -3.47
CA SER A 143 -24.17 0.66 -4.27
C SER A 143 -25.00 -0.40 -4.98
N LYS A 144 -24.35 -1.42 -5.58
CA LYS A 144 -25.05 -2.53 -6.25
C LYS A 144 -25.77 -3.46 -5.28
N LEU A 145 -25.22 -3.73 -4.10
CA LEU A 145 -25.91 -4.51 -3.06
C LEU A 145 -27.10 -3.74 -2.50
N GLU A 146 -26.95 -2.46 -2.19
CA GLU A 146 -28.04 -1.60 -1.71
C GLU A 146 -29.17 -1.51 -2.75
N GLU A 147 -28.85 -1.31 -4.03
CA GLU A 147 -29.83 -1.37 -5.12
C GLU A 147 -30.48 -2.74 -5.25
N HIS A 148 -29.74 -3.84 -5.05
CA HIS A 148 -30.28 -5.19 -5.14
C HIS A 148 -31.21 -5.51 -3.96
N PHE A 149 -30.83 -5.12 -2.74
CA PHE A 149 -31.69 -5.24 -1.55
C PHE A 149 -32.95 -4.37 -1.67
N GLN A 150 -32.85 -3.17 -2.24
CA GLN A 150 -34.01 -2.34 -2.54
C GLN A 150 -34.93 -2.99 -3.59
N LYS A 151 -34.37 -3.62 -4.63
CA LYS A 151 -35.14 -4.29 -5.69
C LYS A 151 -35.77 -5.62 -5.24
N HIS A 152 -35.20 -6.26 -4.22
CA HIS A 152 -35.67 -7.54 -3.69
C HIS A 152 -36.00 -7.48 -2.21
N ALA A 153 -36.55 -6.35 -1.75
CA ALA A 153 -36.90 -6.10 -0.34
C ALA A 153 -37.91 -7.10 0.25
N SER A 154 -38.59 -7.88 -0.59
CA SER A 154 -39.55 -8.93 -0.21
C SER A 154 -38.93 -10.31 0.03
N LEU A 155 -37.65 -10.52 -0.30
CA LEU A 155 -36.95 -11.76 0.01
C LEU A 155 -36.54 -11.76 1.48
N LYS A 156 -37.06 -12.70 2.26
CA LYS A 156 -36.60 -12.93 3.64
C LYS A 156 -35.23 -13.63 3.63
N PRO A 157 -34.41 -13.46 4.70
CA PRO A 157 -33.08 -14.05 4.80
C PRO A 157 -33.04 -15.55 4.59
#